data_AF-A0A6S7ZWV7-F1
#
_entry.id   AF-A0A6S7ZWV7-F1
#
_cell.length_a   1.000
_cell.length_b   1.000
_cell.length_c   1.000
_cell.angle_alpha   90.00
_cell.angle_beta   90.00
_cell.angle_gamma   90.00
#
_symmetry.space_group_name_H-M   'P 1'
#
loop_
_entity.id
_entity.type
_entity.pdbx_description
1 polymer ?
#
loop_
_entity_poly.entity_id
_entity_poly.type
_entity_poly.pdbx_seq_one_letter_code
_entity_poly.pdbx_strand_id
1 'polypeptide(L)'
;MAFRNQCFLASVILLLEVSCCFGEQDLIYCEPDNCYDILGVQPTATTQEIRKAYRHLSKTLHPDVNKAKGAAETFRIIALANEILSNKDERAEYDYYLKHPEEAFYNKMRFYRRRYAPKTDARLVVFGFIAFVSVVQYFVKKRQHKMAVNYFKTYDKKFRLRVKEMATERLEQANLNGASMKNKKKAKKSSKEVLAKLEAEVTEELARNIDIEGGYKNPTFRDLLFCKVVILPYTIATYLMWHGDWTYRHSIKSEPYSDDEKIYLISRQLGTSSEALKANIPAEELEEMIERECWVRANLDRFQEEQMMRKHPGAYKRYKRWVKKTQ
;
A
#
# COMPACT_ATOMS: atom_id res chain seq x y z
N MET A 1 24.44 24.64 29.24
CA MET A 1 25.55 23.67 29.38
C MET A 1 25.09 22.21 29.51
N ALA A 2 23.90 21.90 30.05
CA ALA A 2 23.43 20.52 30.23
C ALA A 2 23.22 19.71 28.92
N PHE A 3 22.74 20.35 27.85
CA PHE A 3 22.50 19.67 26.55
C PHE A 3 23.78 19.20 25.84
N ARG A 4 24.92 19.88 26.05
CA ARG A 4 26.18 19.55 25.38
C ARG A 4 26.84 18.30 25.96
N ASN A 5 26.62 18.03 27.25
CA ASN A 5 27.16 16.85 27.94
C ASN A 5 26.33 15.58 27.65
N GLN A 6 25.02 15.71 27.41
CA GLN A 6 24.17 14.57 27.02
C GLN A 6 24.50 14.03 25.63
N CYS A 7 24.80 14.90 24.66
CA CYS A 7 25.26 14.48 23.33
C CYS A 7 26.64 13.81 23.34
N PHE A 8 27.55 14.27 24.21
CA PHE A 8 28.89 13.68 24.34
C PHE A 8 28.82 12.27 24.95
N LEU A 9 28.04 12.09 26.03
CA LEU A 9 27.81 10.78 26.63
C LEU A 9 27.14 9.80 25.66
N ALA A 10 26.14 10.25 24.89
CA ALA A 10 25.51 9.42 23.86
C ALA A 10 26.50 9.02 22.74
N SER A 11 27.39 9.93 22.32
CA SER A 11 28.41 9.60 21.30
C SER A 11 29.48 8.63 21.79
N VAL A 12 29.85 8.71 23.08
CA VAL A 12 30.84 7.81 23.70
C VAL A 12 30.23 6.42 23.95
N ILE A 13 28.95 6.34 24.33
CA ILE A 13 28.22 5.07 24.45
C ILE A 13 28.06 4.41 23.08
N LEU A 14 27.72 5.17 22.04
CA LEU A 14 27.64 4.67 20.66
C LEU A 14 28.99 4.15 20.16
N LEU A 15 30.10 4.84 20.48
CA LEU A 15 31.45 4.39 20.13
C LEU A 15 31.90 3.16 20.92
N LEU A 16 31.50 3.03 22.19
CA LEU A 16 31.76 1.85 23.03
C LEU A 16 30.96 0.62 22.58
N GLU A 17 29.70 0.79 22.17
CA GLU A 17 28.91 -0.28 21.54
C GLU A 17 29.52 -0.72 20.21
N VAL A 18 30.01 0.23 19.41
CA VAL A 18 30.69 -0.06 18.14
C VAL A 18 31.99 -0.85 18.37
N SER A 19 32.78 -0.53 19.42
CA SER A 19 33.98 -1.32 19.76
C SER A 19 33.68 -2.72 20.30
N CYS A 20 32.52 -2.95 20.92
CA CYS A 20 32.13 -4.28 21.40
C CYS A 20 31.65 -5.22 20.29
N CYS A 21 31.26 -4.68 19.13
CA CYS A 21 30.74 -5.46 18.00
C CYS A 21 31.81 -5.98 17.03
N PHE A 22 33.09 -5.59 17.17
CA PHE A 22 34.18 -6.02 16.27
C PHE A 22 34.92 -7.29 16.74
N GLY A 23 34.28 -8.13 17.55
CA GLY A 23 34.91 -9.28 18.20
C GLY A 23 34.51 -10.66 17.69
N GLU A 24 33.72 -10.77 16.61
CA GLU A 24 33.36 -12.07 16.04
C GLU A 24 33.99 -12.17 14.65
N GLN A 25 35.17 -12.78 14.59
CA GLN A 25 35.71 -13.27 13.32
C GLN A 25 34.71 -14.31 12.81
N ASP A 26 33.96 -13.96 11.76
CA ASP A 26 33.11 -14.90 11.04
C ASP A 26 34.01 -16.01 10.46
N LEU A 27 34.17 -17.10 11.22
CA LEU A 27 34.92 -18.28 10.79
C LEU A 27 34.22 -18.85 9.55
N ILE A 28 34.91 -18.85 8.41
CA ILE A 28 34.46 -19.56 7.22
C ILE A 28 34.92 -21.00 7.38
N TYR A 29 33.97 -21.93 7.49
CA TYR A 29 34.24 -23.31 7.86
C TYR A 29 35.09 -23.40 9.14
N CYS A 30 36.30 -23.99 9.09
CA CYS A 30 37.15 -24.17 10.27
C CYS A 30 38.46 -23.37 10.22
N GLU A 31 38.55 -22.33 9.38
CA GLU A 31 39.78 -21.54 9.24
C GLU A 31 40.31 -20.99 10.57
N PRO A 32 41.65 -20.94 10.76
CA PRO A 32 42.70 -21.20 9.76
C PRO A 32 43.01 -22.70 9.52
N ASP A 33 42.51 -23.60 10.36
CA ASP A 33 42.84 -25.03 10.30
C ASP A 33 41.87 -25.83 9.41
N ASN A 34 42.28 -27.04 9.00
CA ASN A 34 41.41 -27.94 8.26
C ASN A 34 40.43 -28.64 9.21
N CYS A 35 39.15 -28.74 8.85
CA CYS A 35 38.13 -29.44 9.63
C CYS A 35 38.48 -30.93 9.84
N TYR A 36 39.18 -31.55 8.88
CA TYR A 36 39.66 -32.93 8.99
C TYR A 36 40.76 -33.05 10.06
N ASP A 37 41.67 -32.08 10.10
CA ASP A 37 42.79 -32.04 11.05
C ASP A 37 42.31 -31.75 12.47
N ILE A 38 41.34 -30.86 12.63
CA ILE A 38 40.68 -30.56 13.92
C ILE A 38 40.06 -31.81 14.54
N LEU A 39 39.41 -32.65 13.72
CA LEU A 39 38.83 -33.92 14.19
C LEU A 39 39.85 -35.07 14.23
N GLY A 40 41.04 -34.90 13.67
CA GLY A 40 42.07 -35.93 13.58
C GLY A 40 41.66 -37.11 12.69
N VAL A 41 40.93 -36.85 11.60
CA VAL A 41 40.42 -37.87 10.68
C VAL A 41 40.88 -37.61 9.25
N GLN A 42 41.06 -38.67 8.45
CA GLN A 42 41.45 -38.50 7.06
C GLN A 42 40.29 -38.00 6.17
N PRO A 43 40.56 -37.35 5.03
CA PRO A 43 39.53 -36.98 4.05
C PRO A 43 38.72 -38.15 3.49
N THR A 44 39.24 -39.38 3.60
CA THR A 44 38.57 -40.63 3.22
C THR A 44 37.71 -41.22 4.34
N ALA A 45 37.72 -40.63 5.54
CA ALA A 45 37.04 -41.17 6.71
C ALA A 45 35.53 -41.25 6.52
N THR A 46 34.94 -42.33 7.04
CA THR A 46 33.50 -42.56 6.98
C THR A 46 32.76 -41.64 7.97
N THR A 47 31.45 -41.44 7.77
CA THR A 47 30.62 -40.66 8.72
C THR A 47 30.60 -41.27 10.12
N GLN A 48 30.82 -42.59 10.25
CA GLN A 48 30.91 -43.25 11.55
C GLN A 48 32.21 -42.90 12.27
N GLU A 49 33.33 -42.87 11.56
CA GLU A 49 34.65 -42.49 12.09
C GLU A 49 34.67 -41.03 12.53
N ILE A 50 34.11 -40.13 11.72
CA ILE A 50 33.97 -38.71 12.05
C ILE A 50 33.17 -38.53 13.35
N ARG A 51 32.00 -39.21 13.46
CA ARG A 51 31.18 -39.16 14.67
C ARG A 51 31.89 -39.74 15.89
N LYS A 52 32.71 -40.78 15.71
CA LYS A 52 33.49 -41.40 16.80
C LYS A 52 34.58 -40.45 17.29
N ALA A 53 35.32 -39.83 16.37
CA ALA A 53 36.35 -38.84 16.69
C ALA A 53 35.76 -37.63 17.41
N TYR A 54 34.67 -37.06 16.89
CA TYR A 54 33.96 -35.96 17.55
C TYR A 54 33.51 -36.31 18.97
N ARG A 55 32.94 -37.50 19.20
CA ARG A 55 32.52 -37.95 20.54
C ARG A 55 33.70 -38.05 21.51
N HIS A 56 34.86 -38.46 21.04
CA HIS A 56 36.07 -38.55 21.87
C HIS A 56 36.59 -37.15 22.23
N LEU A 57 36.73 -36.27 21.24
CA LEU A 57 37.16 -34.88 21.44
C LEU A 57 36.18 -34.09 22.29
N SER A 58 34.87 -34.28 22.09
CA SER A 58 33.83 -33.59 22.87
C SER A 58 33.89 -33.92 24.35
N LYS A 59 34.27 -35.15 24.72
CA LYS A 59 34.37 -35.56 26.14
C LYS A 59 35.62 -35.02 26.81
N THR A 60 36.72 -34.91 26.07
CA THR A 60 38.02 -34.50 26.59
C THR A 60 38.15 -32.97 26.62
N LEU A 61 37.58 -32.29 25.63
CA LEU A 61 37.67 -30.84 25.43
C LEU A 61 36.37 -30.11 25.76
N HIS A 62 35.43 -30.76 26.46
CA HIS A 62 34.22 -30.09 26.95
C HIS A 62 34.60 -28.91 27.85
N PRO A 63 33.98 -27.72 27.71
CA PRO A 63 34.33 -26.55 28.55
C PRO A 63 34.14 -26.80 30.06
N ASP A 64 33.26 -27.72 30.44
CA ASP A 64 33.07 -28.09 31.86
C ASP A 64 34.22 -28.95 32.42
N VAL A 65 34.87 -29.74 31.56
CA VAL A 65 35.95 -30.68 31.93
C VAL A 65 37.30 -30.00 31.75
N ASN A 66 37.49 -29.29 30.64
CA ASN A 66 38.71 -28.56 30.32
C ASN A 66 38.56 -27.08 30.68
N LYS A 67 39.20 -26.67 31.78
CA LYS A 67 39.19 -25.28 32.28
C LYS A 67 40.30 -24.41 31.70
N ALA A 68 40.95 -24.84 30.61
CA ALA A 68 41.95 -24.02 29.92
C ALA A 68 41.33 -22.72 29.40
N LYS A 69 42.13 -21.65 29.34
CA LYS A 69 41.72 -20.40 28.70
C LYS A 69 41.43 -20.69 27.22
N GLY A 70 40.23 -20.36 26.75
CA GLY A 70 39.81 -20.60 25.36
C GLY A 70 39.10 -21.95 25.10
N ALA A 71 38.86 -22.78 26.13
CA ALA A 71 38.21 -24.09 25.95
C ALA A 71 36.86 -24.03 25.22
N ALA A 72 36.06 -22.97 25.46
CA ALA A 72 34.78 -22.77 24.78
C ALA A 72 34.93 -22.49 23.28
N GLU A 73 35.97 -21.74 22.89
CA GLU A 73 36.25 -21.41 21.48
C GLU A 73 36.77 -22.65 20.74
N THR A 74 37.71 -23.39 21.34
CA THR A 74 38.18 -24.66 20.78
C THR A 74 37.04 -25.67 20.61
N PHE A 75 36.11 -25.72 21.56
CA PHE A 75 34.95 -26.59 21.48
C PHE A 75 33.99 -26.17 20.35
N ARG A 76 33.79 -24.86 20.13
CA ARG A 76 33.00 -24.34 19.00
C ARG A 76 33.58 -24.79 17.66
N ILE A 77 34.91 -24.71 17.50
CA ILE A 77 35.60 -25.13 16.27
C ILE A 77 35.43 -26.64 16.04
N ILE A 78 35.56 -27.47 17.09
CA ILE A 78 35.34 -28.92 17.01
C ILE A 78 33.89 -29.26 16.64
N ALA A 79 32.92 -28.55 17.23
CA ALA A 79 31.51 -28.73 16.91
C ALA A 79 31.19 -28.36 15.45
N LEU A 80 31.76 -27.24 14.97
CA LEU A 80 31.64 -26.77 13.60
C LEU A 80 32.25 -27.76 12.60
N ALA A 81 33.46 -28.27 12.88
CA ALA A 81 34.11 -29.29 12.06
C ALA A 81 33.24 -30.55 11.91
N ASN A 82 32.63 -31.01 13.01
CA ASN A 82 31.72 -32.15 12.96
C ASN A 82 30.40 -31.82 12.23
N GLU A 83 29.85 -30.61 12.38
CA GLU A 83 28.66 -30.18 11.64
C GLU A 83 28.89 -30.31 10.11
N ILE A 84 29.97 -29.68 9.62
CA ILE A 84 30.36 -29.66 8.20
C ILE A 84 30.65 -31.08 7.68
N LEU A 85 31.47 -31.86 8.40
CA LEU A 85 31.92 -33.18 7.93
C LEU A 85 30.88 -34.29 8.10
N SER A 86 29.89 -34.11 8.99
CA SER A 86 28.84 -35.10 9.22
C SER A 86 27.72 -35.07 8.18
N ASN A 87 27.46 -33.90 7.60
CA ASN A 87 26.48 -33.73 6.52
C ASN A 87 27.15 -33.96 5.16
N LYS A 88 26.63 -34.89 4.36
CA LYS A 88 27.21 -35.24 3.05
C LYS A 88 27.28 -34.05 2.10
N ASP A 89 26.24 -33.21 2.09
CA ASP A 89 26.21 -32.04 1.23
C ASP A 89 27.30 -31.05 1.63
N GLU A 90 27.32 -30.66 2.92
CA GLU A 90 28.26 -29.66 3.45
C GLU A 90 29.71 -30.13 3.35
N ARG A 91 29.97 -31.42 3.56
CA ARG A 91 31.27 -32.03 3.32
C ARG A 91 31.68 -31.89 1.87
N ALA A 92 30.78 -32.12 0.91
CA ALA A 92 31.09 -31.92 -0.50
C ALA A 92 31.35 -30.45 -0.85
N GLU A 93 30.65 -29.50 -0.20
CA GLU A 93 30.92 -28.06 -0.36
C GLU A 93 32.29 -27.69 0.24
N TYR A 94 32.64 -28.27 1.39
CA TYR A 94 33.93 -28.08 2.03
C TYR A 94 35.08 -28.70 1.22
N ASP A 95 34.89 -29.91 0.68
CA ASP A 95 35.87 -30.55 -0.20
C ASP A 95 36.04 -29.77 -1.52
N TYR A 96 34.98 -29.12 -2.01
CA TYR A 96 35.08 -28.20 -3.15
C TYR A 96 35.87 -26.94 -2.78
N TYR A 97 35.57 -26.34 -1.63
CA TYR A 97 36.29 -25.20 -1.09
C TYR A 97 37.79 -25.46 -0.98
N LEU A 98 38.19 -26.63 -0.47
CA LEU A 98 39.61 -27.02 -0.35
C LEU A 98 40.31 -27.20 -1.70
N LYS A 99 39.58 -27.58 -2.76
CA LYS A 99 40.13 -27.78 -4.12
C LYS A 99 40.21 -26.48 -4.93
N HIS A 100 39.36 -25.51 -4.62
CA HIS A 100 39.18 -24.27 -5.38
C HIS A 100 39.36 -23.02 -4.51
N PRO A 101 40.55 -22.79 -3.91
CA PRO A 101 40.80 -21.62 -3.08
C PRO A 101 40.71 -20.29 -3.85
N GLU A 102 40.89 -20.31 -5.18
CA GLU A 102 40.76 -19.15 -6.06
C GLU A 102 39.33 -18.58 -6.11
N GLU A 103 38.32 -19.41 -5.82
CA GLU A 103 36.90 -19.02 -5.85
C GLU A 103 36.40 -18.52 -4.48
N ALA A 104 37.23 -17.76 -3.75
CA ALA A 104 36.95 -17.33 -2.37
C ALA A 104 35.57 -16.67 -2.21
N PHE A 105 35.16 -15.79 -3.14
CA PHE A 105 33.86 -15.13 -3.10
C PHE A 105 32.69 -16.11 -3.22
N TYR A 106 32.78 -17.08 -4.14
CA TYR A 106 31.72 -18.05 -4.39
C TYR A 106 31.59 -19.04 -3.23
N ASN A 107 32.72 -19.55 -2.74
CA ASN A 107 32.76 -20.46 -1.58
C ASN A 107 32.19 -19.79 -0.33
N LYS A 108 32.56 -18.52 -0.08
CA LYS A 108 31.99 -17.72 1.00
C LYS A 108 30.48 -17.59 0.83
N MET A 109 30.00 -17.15 -0.34
CA MET A 109 28.57 -17.00 -0.61
C MET A 109 27.79 -18.29 -0.38
N ARG A 110 28.34 -19.44 -0.76
CA ARG A 110 27.73 -20.76 -0.58
C ARG A 110 27.58 -21.12 0.91
N PHE A 111 28.65 -20.93 1.69
CA PHE A 111 28.65 -21.13 3.15
C PHE A 111 27.58 -20.26 3.83
N TYR A 112 27.55 -18.95 3.55
CA TYR A 112 26.55 -18.05 4.15
C TYR A 112 25.13 -18.40 3.71
N ARG A 113 24.92 -18.74 2.44
CA ARG A 113 23.59 -19.14 1.96
C ARG A 113 23.09 -20.39 2.69
N ARG A 114 23.92 -21.40 2.93
CA ARG A 114 23.51 -22.61 3.66
C ARG A 114 23.10 -22.28 5.10
N ARG A 115 23.85 -21.41 5.78
CA ARG A 115 23.71 -21.14 7.23
C ARG A 115 22.64 -20.09 7.55
N TYR A 116 22.49 -19.08 6.69
CA TYR A 116 21.61 -17.93 6.92
C TYR A 116 20.43 -17.82 5.95
N ALA A 117 20.33 -18.65 4.91
CA ALA A 117 19.15 -18.59 4.05
C ALA A 117 17.89 -18.91 4.87
N PRO A 118 16.87 -18.05 4.82
CA PRO A 118 15.61 -18.32 5.51
C PRO A 118 15.01 -19.59 4.93
N LYS A 119 14.65 -20.53 5.82
CA LYS A 119 13.97 -21.78 5.43
C LYS A 119 12.56 -21.54 4.88
N THR A 120 11.99 -20.37 5.15
CA THR A 120 10.66 -19.96 4.68
C THR A 120 10.78 -19.17 3.39
N ASP A 121 9.92 -19.48 2.42
CA ASP A 121 9.79 -18.68 1.20
C ASP A 121 9.41 -17.23 1.55
N ALA A 122 10.30 -16.29 1.22
CA ALA A 122 10.09 -14.86 1.44
C ALA A 122 8.78 -14.35 0.80
N ARG A 123 8.32 -15.01 -0.26
CA ARG A 123 7.05 -14.71 -0.94
C ARG A 123 5.84 -14.84 -0.01
N LEU A 124 5.80 -15.88 0.82
CA LEU A 124 4.71 -16.10 1.76
C LEU A 124 4.65 -15.01 2.83
N VAL A 125 5.83 -14.56 3.28
CA VAL A 125 5.96 -13.45 4.24
C VAL A 125 5.42 -12.16 3.61
N VAL A 126 5.77 -11.88 2.36
CA VAL A 126 5.26 -10.70 1.62
C VAL A 126 3.75 -10.77 1.45
N PHE A 127 3.19 -11.90 1.03
CA PHE A 127 1.73 -12.08 0.92
C PHE A 127 1.02 -11.89 2.26
N GLY A 128 1.57 -12.46 3.34
CA GLY A 128 1.04 -12.29 4.69
C GLY A 128 1.03 -10.83 5.13
N PHE A 129 2.13 -10.10 4.87
CA PHE A 129 2.22 -8.68 5.19
C PHE A 129 1.21 -7.83 4.38
N ILE A 130 1.07 -8.09 3.09
CA ILE A 130 0.08 -7.42 2.23
C ILE A 130 -1.35 -7.68 2.73
N ALA A 131 -1.66 -8.92 3.11
CA ALA A 131 -2.96 -9.28 3.66
C ALA A 131 -3.21 -8.55 4.99
N PHE A 132 -2.24 -8.54 5.89
CA PHE A 132 -2.32 -7.82 7.16
C PHE A 132 -2.56 -6.32 6.97
N VAL A 133 -1.76 -5.67 6.13
CA VAL A 133 -1.93 -4.24 5.79
C VAL A 133 -3.30 -3.98 5.18
N SER A 134 -3.80 -4.87 4.32
CA SER A 134 -5.13 -4.75 3.71
C SER A 134 -6.26 -4.81 4.74
N VAL A 135 -6.13 -5.67 5.76
CA VAL A 135 -7.08 -5.75 6.87
C VAL A 135 -7.07 -4.45 7.68
N VAL A 136 -5.90 -3.97 8.07
CA VAL A 136 -5.77 -2.68 8.79
C VAL A 136 -6.37 -1.53 7.97
N GLN A 137 -6.08 -1.49 6.66
CA GLN A 137 -6.63 -0.50 5.74
C GLN A 137 -8.16 -0.54 5.70
N TYR A 138 -8.78 -1.73 5.67
CA TYR A 138 -10.24 -1.88 5.69
C TYR A 138 -10.83 -1.24 6.95
N PHE A 139 -10.26 -1.52 8.12
CA PHE A 139 -10.74 -0.97 9.38
C PHE A 139 -10.58 0.55 9.45
N VAL A 140 -9.44 1.08 8.98
CA VAL A 140 -9.20 2.53 8.91
C VAL A 140 -10.24 3.20 8.01
N LYS A 141 -10.48 2.67 6.80
CA LYS A 141 -11.49 3.20 5.86
C LYS A 141 -12.90 3.12 6.43
N LYS A 142 -13.26 2.00 7.07
CA LYS A 142 -14.56 1.83 7.73
C LYS A 142 -14.76 2.85 8.85
N ARG A 143 -13.71 3.15 9.63
CA ARG A 143 -13.75 4.19 10.67
C ARG A 143 -13.90 5.58 10.07
N GLN A 144 -13.12 5.90 9.02
CA GLN A 144 -13.18 7.19 8.33
C GLN A 144 -14.55 7.44 7.68
N HIS A 145 -15.14 6.44 7.03
CA HIS A 145 -16.50 6.55 6.47
C HIS A 145 -17.53 6.88 7.56
N LYS A 146 -17.50 6.16 8.69
CA LYS A 146 -18.40 6.46 9.83
C LYS A 146 -18.22 7.88 10.36
N MET A 147 -16.97 8.34 10.48
CA MET A 147 -16.68 9.71 10.89
C MET A 147 -17.23 10.73 9.88
N ALA A 148 -17.06 10.49 8.58
CA ALA A 148 -17.57 11.35 7.52
C ALA A 148 -19.10 11.44 7.55
N VAL A 149 -19.81 10.31 7.64
CA VAL A 149 -21.28 10.29 7.75
C VAL A 149 -21.76 11.09 8.97
N ASN A 150 -21.11 10.92 10.14
CA ASN A 150 -21.46 11.69 11.33
C ASN A 150 -21.17 13.19 11.18
N TYR A 151 -20.10 13.55 10.48
CA TYR A 151 -19.80 14.94 10.14
C TYR A 151 -20.88 15.53 9.23
N PHE A 152 -21.31 14.82 8.19
CA PHE A 152 -22.40 15.26 7.31
C PHE A 152 -23.72 15.43 8.06
N LYS A 153 -24.06 14.52 8.98
CA LYS A 153 -25.26 14.63 9.84
C LYS A 153 -25.26 15.90 10.69
N THR A 154 -24.10 16.35 11.16
CA THR A 154 -23.98 17.41 12.18
C THR A 154 -23.67 18.78 11.59
N TYR A 155 -22.73 18.86 10.65
CA TYR A 155 -22.17 20.13 10.17
C TYR A 155 -22.72 20.59 8.82
N ASP A 156 -23.18 19.69 7.95
CA ASP A 156 -23.64 20.11 6.63
C ASP A 156 -25.01 20.82 6.69
N LYS A 157 -25.00 22.13 6.44
CA LYS A 157 -26.22 22.96 6.40
C LYS A 157 -27.16 22.51 5.28
N LYS A 158 -26.64 22.10 4.12
CA LYS A 158 -27.46 21.68 2.97
C LYS A 158 -28.17 20.36 3.26
N PHE A 159 -27.47 19.41 3.88
CA PHE A 159 -28.07 18.17 4.36
C PHE A 159 -29.23 18.42 5.34
N ARG A 160 -29.03 19.27 6.34
CA ARG A 160 -30.08 19.60 7.34
C ARG A 160 -31.29 20.28 6.73
N LEU A 161 -31.10 21.14 5.72
CA LEU A 161 -32.21 21.75 4.99
C LEU A 161 -33.02 20.69 4.24
N ARG A 162 -32.35 19.80 3.49
CA ARG A 162 -33.00 18.69 2.78
C ARG A 162 -33.77 17.74 3.71
N VAL A 163 -33.21 17.42 4.88
CA VAL A 163 -33.91 16.60 5.89
C VAL A 163 -35.22 17.26 6.31
N LYS A 164 -35.19 18.56 6.59
CA LYS A 164 -36.38 19.31 7.00
C LYS A 164 -37.42 19.36 5.89
N GLU A 165 -37.01 19.67 4.67
CA GLU A 165 -37.87 19.72 3.48
C GLU A 165 -38.59 18.38 3.26
N MET A 166 -37.84 17.28 3.21
CA MET A 166 -38.42 15.93 3.03
C MET A 166 -39.31 15.51 4.21
N ALA A 167 -38.94 15.85 5.45
CA ALA A 167 -39.76 15.52 6.62
C ALA A 167 -41.09 16.31 6.62
N THR A 168 -41.06 17.58 6.20
CA THR A 168 -42.28 18.40 6.04
C THR A 168 -43.16 17.88 4.91
N GLU A 169 -42.59 17.48 3.78
CA GLU A 169 -43.33 16.88 2.66
C GLU A 169 -44.03 15.57 3.07
N ARG A 170 -43.33 14.68 3.77
CA ARG A 170 -43.92 13.43 4.29
C ARG A 170 -45.04 13.69 5.30
N LEU A 171 -44.89 14.73 6.13
CA LEU A 171 -45.92 15.13 7.09
C LEU A 171 -47.15 15.73 6.39
N GLU A 172 -46.97 16.52 5.34
CA GLU A 172 -48.07 17.05 4.52
C GLU A 172 -48.82 15.92 3.82
N GLN A 173 -48.10 14.96 3.21
CA GLN A 173 -48.70 13.76 2.62
C GLN A 173 -49.52 12.96 3.63
N ALA A 174 -49.01 12.79 4.86
CA ALA A 174 -49.72 12.09 5.93
C ALA A 174 -50.98 12.85 6.40
N ASN A 175 -50.94 14.19 6.45
CA ASN A 175 -52.08 15.02 6.85
C ASN A 175 -53.18 15.09 5.78
N LEU A 176 -52.82 15.08 4.49
CA LEU A 176 -53.79 15.04 3.37
C LEU A 176 -54.66 13.77 3.41
N ASN A 177 -54.12 12.66 3.93
CA ASN A 177 -54.82 11.40 4.08
C ASN A 177 -55.64 11.29 5.39
N GLY A 178 -55.53 12.27 6.29
CA GLY A 178 -56.06 12.23 7.66
C GLY A 178 -56.86 13.49 8.03
N ALA A 179 -57.86 13.85 7.23
CA ALA A 179 -58.71 15.01 7.52
C ALA A 179 -59.80 14.68 8.57
N SER A 180 -59.50 14.90 9.86
CA SER A 180 -60.55 15.25 10.83
C SER A 180 -59.97 16.01 12.03
N MET A 181 -60.44 17.24 12.21
CA MET A 181 -59.99 18.20 13.21
C MET A 181 -60.73 18.02 14.54
N LYS A 182 -60.00 17.81 15.65
CA LYS A 182 -60.38 18.32 16.98
C LYS A 182 -59.16 18.42 17.92
N ASN A 183 -59.07 19.56 18.61
CA ASN A 183 -58.07 19.99 19.61
C ASN A 183 -56.67 20.46 19.12
N LYS A 184 -56.60 21.76 18.75
CA LYS A 184 -55.41 22.52 18.31
C LYS A 184 -54.21 22.53 19.27
N LYS A 185 -54.38 22.35 20.59
CA LYS A 185 -53.25 22.37 21.57
C LYS A 185 -52.59 21.01 21.79
N LYS A 186 -53.36 19.90 21.79
CA LYS A 186 -52.81 18.52 21.84
C LYS A 186 -52.23 18.10 20.48
N ALA A 187 -52.89 18.48 19.38
CA ALA A 187 -52.41 18.22 18.02
C ALA A 187 -51.07 18.90 17.71
N LYS A 188 -50.81 20.10 18.25
CA LYS A 188 -49.54 20.83 18.02
C LYS A 188 -48.34 20.18 18.73
N LYS A 189 -48.57 19.51 19.87
CA LYS A 189 -47.53 18.77 20.60
C LYS A 189 -47.25 17.42 19.92
N SER A 190 -48.30 16.69 19.52
CA SER A 190 -48.13 15.43 18.77
C SER A 190 -47.54 15.64 17.38
N SER A 191 -47.92 16.72 16.68
CA SER A 191 -47.36 17.06 15.36
C SER A 191 -45.86 17.38 15.43
N LYS A 192 -45.39 18.04 16.50
CA LYS A 192 -43.94 18.29 16.70
C LYS A 192 -43.17 17.00 17.02
N GLU A 193 -43.76 16.10 17.79
CA GLU A 193 -43.16 14.78 18.07
C GLU A 193 -43.13 13.88 16.82
N VAL A 194 -44.17 13.93 15.99
CA VAL A 194 -44.24 13.22 14.70
C VAL A 194 -43.21 13.79 13.72
N LEU A 195 -43.08 15.11 13.62
CA LEU A 195 -42.06 15.75 12.79
C LEU A 195 -40.64 15.35 13.23
N ALA A 196 -40.35 15.35 14.53
CA ALA A 196 -39.04 14.93 15.03
C ALA A 196 -38.73 13.44 14.71
N LYS A 197 -39.74 12.57 14.72
CA LYS A 197 -39.59 11.16 14.30
C LYS A 197 -39.31 11.04 12.80
N LEU A 198 -40.05 11.79 11.97
CA LEU A 198 -39.83 11.82 10.53
C LEU A 198 -38.45 12.39 10.18
N GLU A 199 -38.01 13.46 10.85
CA GLU A 199 -36.66 14.02 10.68
C GLU A 199 -35.58 12.98 11.02
N ALA A 200 -35.74 12.20 12.09
CA ALA A 200 -34.81 11.13 12.44
C ALA A 200 -34.79 10.00 11.40
N GLU A 201 -35.95 9.59 10.90
CA GLU A 201 -36.07 8.55 9.87
C GLU A 201 -35.43 8.98 8.54
N VAL A 202 -35.76 10.18 8.06
CA VAL A 202 -35.18 10.78 6.85
C VAL A 202 -33.66 10.95 7.02
N THR A 203 -33.19 11.31 8.21
CA THR A 203 -31.74 11.42 8.49
C THR A 203 -31.03 10.08 8.34
N GLU A 204 -31.61 8.98 8.84
CA GLU A 204 -31.02 7.64 8.69
C GLU A 204 -31.14 7.08 7.27
N GLU A 205 -32.20 7.42 6.54
CA GLU A 205 -32.36 7.07 5.13
C GLU A 205 -31.33 7.79 4.26
N LEU A 206 -31.23 9.11 4.39
CA LEU A 206 -30.23 9.89 3.66
C LEU A 206 -28.83 9.45 4.03
N ALA A 207 -28.54 9.18 5.31
CA ALA A 207 -27.24 8.70 5.78
C ALA A 207 -26.81 7.35 5.17
N ARG A 208 -27.76 6.47 4.85
CA ARG A 208 -27.50 5.20 4.18
C ARG A 208 -27.17 5.38 2.70
N ASN A 209 -27.78 6.39 2.07
CA ASN A 209 -27.64 6.66 0.64
C ASN A 209 -26.66 7.80 0.33
N ILE A 210 -25.84 8.26 1.29
CA ILE A 210 -24.83 9.29 1.01
C ILE A 210 -23.72 8.66 0.18
N ASP A 211 -23.70 8.97 -1.11
CA ASP A 211 -22.55 8.74 -1.96
C ASP A 211 -21.47 9.78 -1.63
N ILE A 212 -20.61 9.44 -0.67
CA ILE A 212 -19.44 10.24 -0.33
C ILE A 212 -18.34 9.92 -1.33
N GLU A 213 -18.00 10.89 -2.18
CA GLU A 213 -16.91 10.75 -3.15
C GLU A 213 -15.53 10.85 -2.47
N GLY A 214 -14.52 10.24 -3.10
CA GLY A 214 -13.12 10.31 -2.67
C GLY A 214 -12.73 9.38 -1.52
N GLY A 215 -11.81 9.83 -0.65
CA GLY A 215 -11.16 9.01 0.39
C GLY A 215 -12.07 8.51 1.52
N TYR A 216 -13.32 8.98 1.56
CA TYR A 216 -14.30 8.65 2.59
C TYR A 216 -15.43 7.76 2.08
N LYS A 217 -15.30 7.18 0.88
CA LYS A 217 -16.26 6.25 0.28
C LYS A 217 -16.43 4.98 1.13
N ASN A 218 -17.61 4.35 1.01
CA ASN A 218 -17.87 3.03 1.55
C ASN A 218 -16.78 2.02 1.12
N PRO A 219 -16.11 1.33 2.07
CA PRO A 219 -15.00 0.44 1.74
C PRO A 219 -15.50 -0.77 0.96
N THR A 220 -15.14 -0.83 -0.33
CA THR A 220 -15.44 -1.98 -1.20
C THR A 220 -14.26 -2.95 -1.23
N PHE A 221 -14.52 -4.24 -1.44
CA PHE A 221 -13.44 -5.25 -1.52
C PHE A 221 -12.42 -4.95 -2.63
N ARG A 222 -12.86 -4.36 -3.76
CA ARG A 222 -11.96 -3.93 -4.85
C ARG A 222 -11.01 -2.80 -4.46
N ASP A 223 -11.30 -2.05 -3.39
CA ASP A 223 -10.46 -0.95 -2.91
C ASP A 223 -9.35 -1.40 -1.95
N LEU A 224 -9.34 -2.69 -1.57
CA LEU A 224 -8.31 -3.28 -0.73
C LEU A 224 -7.02 -3.42 -1.51
N LEU A 225 -5.89 -3.12 -0.86
CA LEU A 225 -4.57 -3.22 -1.49
C LEU A 225 -4.32 -4.63 -2.06
N PHE A 226 -4.68 -5.67 -1.31
CA PHE A 226 -4.59 -7.05 -1.78
C PHE A 226 -5.32 -7.27 -3.11
N CYS A 227 -6.61 -6.86 -3.20
CA CYS A 227 -7.38 -7.02 -4.43
C CYS A 227 -6.81 -6.19 -5.59
N LYS A 228 -6.29 -4.99 -5.32
CA LYS A 228 -5.61 -4.19 -6.34
C LYS A 228 -4.35 -4.87 -6.86
N VAL A 229 -3.51 -5.44 -5.99
CA VAL A 229 -2.30 -6.16 -6.39
C VAL A 229 -2.65 -7.38 -7.27
N VAL A 230 -3.74 -8.08 -6.94
CA VAL A 230 -4.21 -9.23 -7.74
C VAL A 230 -4.77 -8.81 -9.10
N ILE A 231 -5.47 -7.68 -9.18
CA ILE A 231 -6.08 -7.17 -10.42
C ILE A 231 -5.06 -6.40 -11.29
N LEU A 232 -3.98 -5.90 -10.69
CA LEU A 232 -2.99 -5.04 -11.34
C LEU A 232 -2.38 -5.64 -12.63
N PRO A 233 -1.97 -6.92 -12.67
CA PRO A 233 -1.45 -7.52 -13.91
C PRO A 233 -2.47 -7.47 -15.05
N TYR A 234 -3.75 -7.74 -14.75
CA TYR A 234 -4.82 -7.67 -15.73
C TYR A 234 -5.01 -6.23 -16.24
N THR A 235 -5.03 -5.24 -15.34
CA THR A 235 -5.17 -3.83 -15.75
C THR A 235 -3.99 -3.32 -16.55
N ILE A 236 -2.77 -3.78 -16.25
CA ILE A 236 -1.59 -3.43 -17.04
C ILE A 236 -1.69 -4.05 -18.42
N ALA A 237 -2.07 -5.32 -18.52
CA ALA A 237 -2.22 -6.00 -19.80
C ALA A 237 -3.28 -5.31 -20.69
N THR A 238 -4.46 -5.00 -20.14
CA THR A 238 -5.51 -4.31 -20.90
C THR A 238 -5.10 -2.89 -21.29
N TYR A 239 -4.40 -2.17 -20.41
CA TYR A 239 -3.85 -0.85 -20.71
C TYR A 239 -2.80 -0.90 -21.82
N LEU A 240 -1.89 -1.86 -21.79
CA LEU A 240 -0.87 -2.04 -22.83
C LEU A 240 -1.49 -2.44 -24.18
N MET A 241 -2.50 -3.32 -24.17
CA MET A 241 -3.25 -3.66 -25.39
C MET A 241 -3.96 -2.43 -25.96
N TRP A 242 -4.64 -1.65 -25.11
CA TRP A 242 -5.31 -0.42 -25.53
C TRP A 242 -4.32 0.60 -26.10
N HIS A 243 -3.16 0.81 -25.46
CA HIS A 243 -2.12 1.67 -25.99
C HIS A 243 -1.50 1.16 -27.30
N GLY A 244 -1.29 -0.15 -27.41
CA GLY A 244 -0.83 -0.78 -28.64
C GLY A 244 -1.80 -0.57 -29.80
N ASP A 245 -3.09 -0.80 -29.56
CA ASP A 245 -4.15 -0.57 -30.55
C ASP A 245 -4.27 0.92 -30.92
N TRP A 246 -4.27 1.82 -29.93
CA TRP A 246 -4.32 3.27 -30.15
C TRP A 246 -3.14 3.77 -31.00
N THR A 247 -1.92 3.34 -30.65
CA THR A 247 -0.71 3.74 -31.40
C THR A 247 -0.72 3.17 -32.80
N TYR A 248 -1.17 1.94 -32.99
CA TYR A 248 -1.32 1.34 -34.31
C TYR A 248 -2.32 2.12 -35.19
N ARG A 249 -3.54 2.36 -34.69
CA ARG A 249 -4.60 3.04 -35.45
C ARG A 249 -4.26 4.48 -35.81
N HIS A 250 -3.76 5.26 -34.85
CA HIS A 250 -3.56 6.69 -35.08
C HIS A 250 -2.14 7.06 -35.53
N SER A 251 -1.10 6.31 -35.14
CA SER A 251 0.28 6.63 -35.54
C SER A 251 0.73 5.94 -36.82
N ILE A 252 0.20 4.75 -37.14
CA ILE A 252 0.62 3.96 -38.31
C ILE A 252 -0.44 4.05 -39.41
N LYS A 253 -1.70 3.78 -39.07
CA LYS A 253 -2.80 3.75 -40.04
C LYS A 253 -3.43 5.12 -40.33
N SER A 254 -3.15 6.13 -39.49
CA SER A 254 -3.63 7.52 -39.61
C SER A 254 -5.16 7.61 -39.82
N GLU A 255 -5.93 6.80 -39.10
CA GLU A 255 -7.39 6.85 -39.16
C GLU A 255 -7.95 8.10 -38.46
N PRO A 256 -9.04 8.70 -38.99
CA PRO A 256 -9.72 9.81 -38.32
C PRO A 256 -10.30 9.36 -36.97
N TYR A 257 -10.26 10.24 -35.96
CA TYR A 257 -10.79 9.93 -34.63
C TYR A 257 -12.28 9.64 -34.68
N SER A 258 -12.69 8.57 -33.99
CA SER A 258 -14.11 8.29 -33.72
C SER A 258 -14.66 9.31 -32.71
N ASP A 259 -15.97 9.55 -32.70
CA ASP A 259 -16.59 10.51 -31.78
C ASP A 259 -16.37 10.14 -30.31
N ASP A 260 -16.36 8.85 -29.97
CA ASP A 260 -16.02 8.38 -28.63
C ASP A 260 -14.55 8.63 -28.25
N GLU A 261 -13.63 8.57 -29.22
CA GLU A 261 -12.21 8.86 -29.02
C GLU A 261 -11.97 10.36 -28.85
N LYS A 262 -12.70 11.20 -29.60
CA LYS A 262 -12.71 12.65 -29.42
C LYS A 262 -13.19 13.02 -28.02
N ILE A 263 -14.29 12.40 -27.57
CA ILE A 263 -14.82 12.60 -26.21
C ILE A 263 -13.81 12.14 -25.16
N TYR A 264 -13.11 11.04 -25.37
CA TYR A 264 -12.03 10.58 -24.50
C TYR A 264 -10.87 11.59 -24.42
N LEU A 265 -10.46 12.18 -25.55
CA LEU A 265 -9.40 13.20 -25.58
C LEU A 265 -9.82 14.49 -24.86
N ILE A 266 -11.06 14.93 -25.06
CA ILE A 266 -11.65 16.07 -24.36
C ILE A 266 -11.69 15.81 -22.85
N SER A 267 -12.22 14.66 -22.43
CA SER A 267 -12.35 14.30 -21.02
C SER A 267 -10.98 14.23 -20.34
N ARG A 268 -9.98 13.67 -21.02
CA ARG A 268 -8.60 13.63 -20.57
C ARG A 268 -8.01 15.03 -20.37
N GLN A 269 -8.30 15.99 -21.25
CA GLN A 269 -7.82 17.38 -21.10
C GLN A 269 -8.52 18.14 -19.97
N LEU A 270 -9.76 17.77 -19.66
CA LEU A 270 -10.54 18.31 -18.55
C LEU A 270 -10.21 17.64 -17.20
N GLY A 271 -9.46 16.54 -17.22
CA GLY A 271 -9.15 15.76 -16.00
C GLY A 271 -10.36 14.98 -15.46
N THR A 272 -11.34 14.69 -16.31
CA THR A 272 -12.57 13.97 -15.96
C THR A 272 -12.66 12.64 -16.69
N SER A 273 -13.35 11.64 -16.13
CA SER A 273 -13.68 10.41 -16.86
C SER A 273 -14.61 10.71 -18.05
N SER A 274 -14.49 9.97 -19.15
CA SER A 274 -15.40 10.08 -20.30
C SER A 274 -16.87 9.85 -19.91
N GLU A 275 -17.12 8.89 -19.01
CA GLU A 275 -18.46 8.62 -18.48
C GLU A 275 -19.00 9.78 -17.63
N ALA A 276 -18.15 10.35 -16.78
CA ALA A 276 -18.52 11.48 -15.95
C ALA A 276 -18.80 12.73 -16.79
N LEU A 277 -18.07 12.92 -17.89
CA LEU A 277 -18.32 14.01 -18.83
C LEU A 277 -19.69 13.85 -19.50
N LYS A 278 -20.00 12.66 -20.03
CA LYS A 278 -21.29 12.34 -20.64
C LYS A 278 -22.47 12.47 -19.66
N ALA A 279 -22.25 12.22 -18.37
CA ALA A 279 -23.29 12.31 -17.35
C ALA A 279 -23.54 13.75 -16.85
N ASN A 280 -22.50 14.58 -16.78
CA ASN A 280 -22.58 15.91 -16.18
C ASN A 280 -22.88 17.03 -17.18
N ILE A 281 -22.61 16.81 -18.47
CA ILE A 281 -22.78 17.81 -19.54
C ILE A 281 -23.94 17.38 -20.44
N PRO A 282 -24.88 18.29 -20.79
CA PRO A 282 -25.96 17.96 -21.72
C PRO A 282 -25.42 17.57 -23.10
N ALA A 283 -26.12 16.66 -23.80
CA ALA A 283 -25.67 16.11 -25.08
C ALA A 283 -25.39 17.20 -26.13
N GLU A 284 -26.20 18.26 -26.17
CA GLU A 284 -26.04 19.41 -27.08
C GLU A 284 -24.71 20.14 -26.88
N GLU A 285 -24.29 20.35 -25.62
CA GLU A 285 -23.02 21.01 -25.31
C GLU A 285 -21.83 20.09 -25.68
N LEU A 286 -22.01 18.77 -25.60
CA LEU A 286 -21.00 17.79 -26.01
C LEU A 286 -20.82 17.74 -27.54
N GLU A 287 -21.90 17.81 -28.30
CA GLU A 287 -21.87 17.92 -29.76
C GLU A 287 -21.18 19.22 -30.21
N GLU A 288 -21.51 20.36 -29.59
CA GLU A 288 -20.84 21.65 -29.85
C GLU A 288 -19.32 21.56 -29.60
N MET A 289 -18.89 20.82 -28.57
CA MET A 289 -17.47 20.58 -28.29
C MET A 289 -16.78 19.72 -29.36
N ILE A 290 -17.48 18.75 -29.93
CA ILE A 290 -16.96 17.91 -31.02
C ILE A 290 -16.86 18.74 -32.31
N GLU A 291 -17.89 19.52 -32.64
CA GLU A 291 -17.89 20.38 -33.84
C GLU A 291 -16.77 21.42 -33.81
N ARG A 292 -16.47 21.98 -32.63
CA ARG A 292 -15.42 23.00 -32.44
C ARG A 292 -14.02 22.41 -32.23
N GLU A 293 -13.85 21.12 -32.42
CA GLU A 293 -12.58 20.43 -32.26
C GLU A 293 -11.94 20.66 -30.88
N CYS A 294 -12.75 20.63 -29.82
CA CYS A 294 -12.28 20.87 -28.45
C CYS A 294 -11.35 19.77 -27.91
N TRP A 295 -11.03 18.74 -28.69
CA TRP A 295 -9.90 17.83 -28.40
C TRP A 295 -8.54 18.51 -28.64
N VAL A 296 -8.49 19.71 -29.24
CA VAL A 296 -7.30 20.56 -29.30
C VAL A 296 -7.33 21.54 -28.13
N ARG A 297 -6.24 21.58 -27.34
CA ARG A 297 -6.19 22.36 -26.09
C ARG A 297 -6.56 23.84 -26.26
N ALA A 298 -6.06 24.48 -27.32
CA ALA A 298 -6.35 25.88 -27.61
C ALA A 298 -7.83 26.14 -27.94
N ASN A 299 -8.54 25.17 -28.53
CA ASN A 299 -9.97 25.27 -28.82
C ASN A 299 -10.79 25.08 -27.55
N LEU A 300 -10.38 24.14 -26.69
CA LEU A 300 -11.01 23.91 -25.40
C LEU A 300 -10.92 25.15 -24.48
N ASP A 301 -9.75 25.77 -24.38
CA ASP A 301 -9.56 26.95 -23.52
C ASP A 301 -10.44 28.13 -24.00
N ARG A 302 -10.55 28.33 -25.33
CA ARG A 302 -11.47 29.33 -25.93
C ARG A 302 -12.92 29.02 -25.60
N PHE A 303 -13.34 27.76 -25.75
CA PHE A 303 -14.69 27.32 -25.42
C PHE A 303 -15.02 27.52 -23.94
N GLN A 304 -14.11 27.18 -23.02
CA GLN A 304 -14.29 27.41 -21.59
C GLN A 304 -14.42 28.90 -21.25
N GLU A 305 -13.64 29.78 -21.88
CA GLU A 305 -13.78 31.23 -21.69
C GLU A 305 -15.16 31.73 -22.14
N GLU A 306 -15.66 31.25 -23.29
CA GLU A 306 -16.99 31.59 -23.79
C GLU A 306 -18.11 31.08 -22.85
N GLN A 307 -18.00 29.85 -22.35
CA GLN A 307 -18.96 29.31 -21.40
C GLN A 307 -18.98 30.08 -20.08
N MET A 308 -17.81 30.50 -19.58
CA MET A 308 -17.70 31.37 -18.40
C MET A 308 -18.33 32.75 -18.63
N MET A 309 -18.20 33.29 -19.84
CA MET A 309 -18.86 34.54 -20.26
C MET A 309 -20.38 34.41 -20.31
N ARG A 310 -20.90 33.31 -20.90
CA ARG A 310 -22.33 33.04 -21.03
C ARG A 310 -22.98 32.81 -19.66
N LYS A 311 -22.39 31.94 -18.83
CA LYS A 311 -22.95 31.50 -17.53
C LYS A 311 -22.75 32.56 -16.43
N HIS A 312 -21.60 33.24 -16.40
CA HIS A 312 -21.22 34.17 -15.32
C HIS A 312 -20.52 35.45 -15.82
N PRO A 313 -21.23 36.35 -16.54
CA PRO A 313 -20.63 37.51 -17.20
C PRO A 313 -19.96 38.49 -16.22
N GLY A 314 -20.54 38.67 -15.03
CA GLY A 314 -19.98 39.54 -13.99
C GLY A 314 -18.68 38.99 -13.37
N ALA A 315 -18.59 37.67 -13.18
CA ALA A 315 -17.40 37.01 -12.63
C ALA A 315 -16.26 37.02 -13.65
N TYR A 316 -16.55 36.74 -14.93
CA TYR A 316 -15.56 36.80 -16.00
C TYR A 316 -14.94 38.20 -16.16
N LYS A 317 -15.78 39.25 -16.16
CA LYS A 317 -15.29 40.65 -16.23
C LYS A 317 -14.39 41.02 -15.05
N ARG A 318 -14.58 40.43 -13.87
CA ARG A 318 -13.67 40.60 -12.72
C ARG A 318 -12.37 39.81 -12.92
N TYR A 319 -12.47 38.57 -13.37
CA TYR A 319 -11.32 37.71 -13.67
C TYR A 319 -10.38 38.33 -14.70
N LYS A 320 -10.87 38.78 -15.86
CA LYS A 320 -10.03 39.43 -16.88
C LYS A 320 -9.37 40.73 -16.37
N ARG A 321 -10.07 41.51 -15.53
CA ARG A 321 -9.50 42.70 -14.87
C ARG A 321 -8.36 42.33 -13.91
N TRP A 322 -8.49 41.21 -13.20
CA TRP A 322 -7.44 40.70 -12.32
C TRP A 322 -6.24 40.22 -13.13
N VAL A 323 -6.42 39.38 -14.16
CA VAL A 323 -5.33 38.89 -15.03
C VAL A 323 -4.52 40.03 -15.63
N LYS A 324 -5.19 41.07 -16.15
CA LYS A 324 -4.54 42.27 -16.72
C LYS A 324 -3.70 43.06 -15.70
N LYS A 325 -3.95 42.90 -14.40
CA LYS A 325 -3.20 43.56 -13.32
C LYS A 325 -2.01 42.74 -12.84
N THR A 326 -1.99 41.43 -13.11
CA THR A 326 -0.97 40.48 -12.63
C THR A 326 0.08 40.15 -13.71
N GLN A 327 -0.22 40.40 -14.99
CA GLN A 327 0.74 40.46 -16.10
C GLN A 327 1.32 41.86 -16.20
#